data_AF-A0AAE0VPI4-F1
#
_entry.id   AF-A0AAE0VPI4-F1
#
_cell.length_a   1.000
_cell.length_b   1.000
_cell.length_c   1.000
_cell.angle_alpha   90.00
_cell.angle_beta   90.00
_cell.angle_gamma   90.00
#
_symmetry.space_group_name_H-M   'P 1'
#
loop_
_entity.id
_entity.type
_entity.pdbx_description
1 polymer ?
#
loop_
_entity_poly.entity_id
_entity_poly.type
_entity_poly.pdbx_seq_one_letter_code
_entity_poly.pdbx_strand_id
1 'polypeptide(L)'
;MNLKTKKVWLSVCFSLLGLSVVGLFLYGLLSGNDPKAIPTSFIGKPAPNFELKDLNGKSIRLSDYAGKAVILNFWASWCVPCREEAPLLESFWQNYQTKNTVVLGIASNDKPESVQKFIHEFRLTFPTVLDTEKGCIPMLAGDLILSYSRGERIFPKYLQPEEVTLEPLRQALQLFDEQEPFSRRELEENLHSVIYPYFTPKVTQGLIAVITAGCEFENDLKQDVTNLRENCFTRSAAIWKNATSETIPEPRALTPFFAKQFGMPAEIDLNGIEELLYADVRKNRRLLKRTDYTAEEIINRYNISQVQGILISARTASVIVRKADNMTLRSLLFKLRFLGLIFHISDTRKNGSTTLQIEGPASMLENGRSYGIEFAHMFPALLNIHNTGWELKADIFSKRKAGAVKKLSVTSDSGYPALKHEQGVWFRNEISDFIDRWNVEVRDFMSVAPAEEFFTDYKQICRIPDIVFSDPQHKNSKIYLEWLRYPPTDPLPILTAIT
;
A
#
# COMPACT_ATOMS: atom_id res chain seq x y z
N MET A 1 -53.07 -3.49 -46.21
CA MET A 1 -52.10 -2.38 -46.38
C MET A 1 -51.20 -2.70 -47.57
N ASN A 2 -51.19 -1.84 -48.59
CA ASN A 2 -50.64 -2.10 -49.93
C ASN A 2 -49.10 -2.28 -49.89
N LEU A 3 -48.52 -3.16 -50.72
CA LEU A 3 -47.06 -3.43 -50.71
C LEU A 3 -46.22 -2.16 -50.93
N LYS A 4 -46.75 -1.20 -51.70
CA LYS A 4 -46.14 0.13 -51.87
C LYS A 4 -46.09 0.93 -50.56
N THR A 5 -47.18 0.92 -49.77
CA THR A 5 -47.22 1.63 -48.48
C THR A 5 -46.27 1.04 -47.43
N LYS A 6 -46.04 -0.28 -47.42
CA LYS A 6 -45.04 -0.91 -46.53
C LYS A 6 -43.60 -0.51 -46.89
N LYS A 7 -43.26 -0.47 -48.19
CA LYS A 7 -41.92 -0.04 -48.64
C LYS A 7 -41.64 1.43 -48.32
N VAL A 8 -42.63 2.30 -48.46
CA VAL A 8 -42.51 3.73 -48.10
C VAL A 8 -42.28 3.87 -46.59
N TRP A 9 -43.05 3.19 -45.75
CA TRP A 9 -42.86 3.23 -44.29
C TRP A 9 -41.52 2.63 -43.84
N LEU A 10 -41.06 1.54 -44.46
CA LEU A 10 -39.73 0.98 -44.19
C LEU A 10 -38.61 1.96 -44.57
N SER A 11 -38.72 2.65 -45.70
CA SER A 11 -37.74 3.65 -46.11
C SER A 11 -37.72 4.85 -45.16
N VAL A 12 -38.89 5.31 -44.72
CA VAL A 12 -39.00 6.41 -43.73
C VAL A 12 -38.39 6.02 -42.39
N CYS A 13 -38.63 4.80 -41.90
CA CYS A 13 -38.01 4.31 -40.68
C CYS A 13 -36.49 4.18 -40.80
N PHE A 14 -35.97 3.71 -41.95
CA PHE A 14 -34.53 3.66 -42.18
C PHE A 14 -33.88 5.04 -42.26
N SER A 15 -34.54 6.01 -42.89
CA SER A 15 -34.06 7.39 -42.95
C SER A 15 -34.07 8.05 -41.57
N LEU A 16 -35.09 7.80 -40.75
CA LEU A 16 -35.15 8.30 -39.36
C LEU A 16 -34.09 7.65 -38.46
N LEU A 17 -33.82 6.35 -38.63
CA LEU A 17 -32.75 5.67 -37.93
C LEU A 17 -31.37 6.22 -38.34
N GLY A 18 -31.16 6.45 -39.63
CA GLY A 18 -29.94 7.07 -40.14
C GLY A 18 -29.71 8.48 -39.59
N LEU A 19 -30.75 9.31 -39.55
CA LEU A 19 -30.72 10.65 -38.95
C LEU A 19 -30.42 10.62 -37.45
N SER A 20 -30.97 9.65 -36.72
CA SER A 20 -30.67 9.40 -35.31
C SER A 20 -29.19 9.05 -35.08
N VAL A 21 -28.64 8.13 -35.88
CA VAL A 21 -27.23 7.72 -35.78
C VAL A 21 -26.29 8.88 -36.11
N VAL A 22 -26.60 9.65 -37.17
CA VAL A 22 -25.83 10.85 -37.52
C VAL A 22 -25.94 11.93 -36.44
N GLY A 23 -27.11 12.10 -35.83
CA GLY A 23 -27.32 13.01 -34.71
C GLY A 23 -26.52 12.62 -33.47
N LEU A 24 -26.50 11.34 -33.10
CA LEU A 24 -25.68 10.81 -32.01
C LEU A 24 -24.18 10.96 -32.29
N PHE A 25 -23.77 10.76 -33.55
CA PHE A 25 -22.37 10.94 -33.97
C PHE A 25 -21.94 12.41 -33.91
N LEU A 26 -22.77 13.34 -34.40
CA LEU A 26 -22.54 14.78 -34.30
C LEU A 26 -22.56 15.27 -32.85
N TYR A 27 -23.46 14.73 -32.02
CA TYR A 27 -23.46 15.00 -30.58
C TYR A 27 -22.15 14.54 -29.93
N GLY A 28 -21.66 13.35 -30.26
CA GLY A 28 -20.36 12.86 -29.79
C GLY A 28 -19.18 13.75 -30.21
N LEU A 29 -19.19 14.27 -31.44
CA LEU A 29 -18.15 15.17 -31.96
C LEU A 29 -18.21 16.59 -31.35
N LEU A 30 -19.40 17.10 -31.06
CA LEU A 30 -19.62 18.48 -30.58
C LEU A 30 -19.64 18.60 -29.05
N SER A 31 -19.84 17.51 -28.30
CA SER A 31 -19.96 17.55 -26.83
C SER A 31 -18.64 17.77 -26.09
N GLY A 32 -17.49 17.81 -26.77
CA GLY A 32 -16.18 18.07 -26.14
C GLY A 32 -15.75 17.02 -25.10
N ASN A 33 -16.47 15.90 -24.98
CA ASN A 33 -16.10 14.81 -24.10
C ASN A 33 -14.97 14.02 -24.73
N ASP A 34 -13.77 14.12 -24.15
CA ASP A 34 -12.64 13.29 -24.55
C ASP A 34 -12.93 11.82 -24.20
N PRO A 35 -13.07 10.91 -25.19
CA PRO A 35 -13.33 9.50 -24.95
C PRO A 35 -12.15 8.77 -24.28
N LYS A 36 -10.99 9.44 -24.12
CA LYS A 36 -9.83 8.96 -23.35
C LYS A 36 -9.76 9.51 -21.93
N ALA A 37 -10.55 10.53 -21.59
CA ALA A 37 -10.66 10.98 -20.22
C ALA A 37 -11.41 9.91 -19.42
N ILE A 38 -10.68 9.11 -18.65
CA ILE A 38 -11.29 8.29 -17.60
C ILE A 38 -11.81 9.31 -16.58
N PRO A 39 -13.14 9.54 -16.45
CA PRO A 39 -13.62 10.45 -15.43
C PRO A 39 -13.21 9.84 -14.08
N THR A 40 -12.31 10.50 -13.37
CA THR A 40 -12.01 10.12 -11.99
C THR A 40 -13.33 10.19 -11.24
N SER A 41 -13.76 9.05 -10.68
CA SER A 41 -15.09 8.86 -10.08
C SER A 41 -15.37 9.74 -8.84
N PHE A 42 -14.39 10.59 -8.48
CA PHE A 42 -14.38 11.53 -7.36
C PHE A 42 -14.62 12.98 -7.79
N ILE A 43 -14.58 13.33 -9.08
CA ILE A 43 -14.90 14.69 -9.54
C ILE A 43 -16.36 15.02 -9.16
N GLY A 44 -16.55 16.12 -8.42
CA GLY A 44 -17.86 16.54 -7.92
C GLY A 44 -18.34 15.82 -6.65
N LYS A 45 -17.55 14.90 -6.08
CA LYS A 45 -17.82 14.28 -4.77
C LYS A 45 -16.96 14.92 -3.68
N PRO A 46 -17.39 14.89 -2.41
CA PRO A 46 -16.54 15.30 -1.29
C PRO A 46 -15.24 14.48 -1.27
N ALA A 47 -14.12 15.15 -0.98
CA ALA A 47 -12.85 14.46 -0.76
C ALA A 47 -12.96 13.52 0.47
N PRO A 48 -12.45 12.27 0.41
CA PRO A 48 -12.43 11.38 1.56
C PRO A 48 -11.73 12.03 2.75
N ASN A 49 -12.39 12.06 3.90
CA ASN A 49 -11.82 12.64 5.10
C ASN A 49 -10.73 11.74 5.70
N PHE A 50 -9.75 12.34 6.36
CA PHE A 50 -8.72 11.63 7.13
C PHE A 50 -8.34 12.46 8.36
N GLU A 51 -7.73 11.81 9.36
CA GLU A 51 -7.09 12.44 10.51
C GLU A 51 -5.67 11.90 10.63
N LEU A 52 -4.67 12.77 10.56
CA LEU A 52 -3.26 12.41 10.69
C LEU A 52 -2.56 13.37 11.65
N LYS A 53 -1.44 12.94 12.23
CA LYS A 53 -0.65 13.76 13.17
C LYS A 53 0.52 14.44 12.47
N ASP A 54 0.81 15.67 12.85
CA ASP A 54 2.06 16.34 12.47
C ASP A 54 3.27 15.85 13.28
N LEU A 55 4.45 16.38 12.99
CA LEU A 55 5.70 16.06 13.71
C LEU A 55 5.68 16.44 15.20
N ASN A 56 4.74 17.30 15.62
CA ASN A 56 4.57 17.73 17.00
C ASN A 56 3.44 16.95 17.72
N GLY A 57 2.86 15.94 17.07
CA GLY A 57 1.76 15.13 17.60
C GLY A 57 0.38 15.80 17.51
N LYS A 58 0.25 16.95 16.84
CA LYS A 58 -1.03 17.63 16.65
C LYS A 58 -1.84 16.92 15.56
N SER A 59 -3.06 16.49 15.91
CA SER A 59 -4.03 15.97 14.93
C SER A 59 -4.49 17.07 13.97
N ILE A 60 -4.54 16.73 12.68
CA ILE A 60 -5.07 17.55 11.60
C ILE A 60 -6.06 16.70 10.80
N ARG A 61 -7.28 17.21 10.61
CA ARG A 61 -8.30 16.55 9.77
C ARG A 61 -8.45 17.28 8.44
N LEU A 62 -8.70 16.55 7.35
CA LEU A 62 -8.99 17.20 6.06
C LEU A 62 -10.26 18.07 6.15
N SER A 63 -11.26 17.62 6.90
CA SER A 63 -12.50 18.35 7.17
C SER A 63 -12.28 19.71 7.84
N ASP A 64 -11.15 19.92 8.53
CA ASP A 64 -10.85 21.21 9.18
C ASP A 64 -10.56 22.31 8.14
N TYR A 65 -10.28 21.93 6.89
CA TYR A 65 -10.05 22.83 5.76
C TYR A 65 -11.25 22.97 4.83
N ALA A 66 -12.45 22.52 5.24
CA ALA A 66 -13.66 22.68 4.46
C ALA A 66 -13.90 24.15 4.05
N GLY A 67 -14.23 24.37 2.78
CA GLY A 67 -14.42 25.71 2.22
C GLY A 67 -13.13 26.41 1.76
N LYS A 68 -11.96 25.77 1.93
CA LYS A 68 -10.67 26.22 1.35
C LYS A 68 -10.33 25.41 0.11
N ALA A 69 -9.55 25.99 -0.80
CA ALA A 69 -8.89 25.21 -1.83
C ALA A 69 -7.69 24.48 -1.20
N VAL A 70 -7.65 23.15 -1.25
CA VAL A 70 -6.58 22.36 -0.61
C VAL A 70 -5.75 21.64 -1.66
N ILE A 71 -4.44 21.86 -1.65
CA ILE A 71 -3.45 21.10 -2.41
C ILE A 71 -2.85 20.07 -1.47
N LEU A 72 -3.12 18.79 -1.75
CA LEU A 72 -2.48 17.68 -1.05
C LEU A 72 -1.19 17.31 -1.77
N ASN A 73 -0.06 17.42 -1.07
CA ASN A 73 1.24 17.00 -1.58
C ASN A 73 1.68 15.74 -0.84
N PHE A 74 1.66 14.59 -1.52
CA PHE A 74 2.15 13.33 -0.98
C PHE A 74 3.65 13.20 -1.28
N TRP A 75 4.48 13.11 -0.25
CA TRP A 75 5.93 13.14 -0.40
C TRP A 75 6.65 12.22 0.59
N ALA A 76 7.95 12.05 0.37
CA ALA A 76 8.87 11.38 1.30
C ALA A 76 10.26 12.02 1.15
N SER A 77 11.11 11.98 2.18
CA SER A 77 12.41 12.65 2.17
C SER A 77 13.35 12.13 1.09
N TRP A 78 13.17 10.87 0.72
CA TRP A 78 13.91 10.16 -0.31
C TRP A 78 13.29 10.33 -1.72
N CYS A 79 12.12 10.96 -1.82
CA CYS A 79 11.45 11.26 -3.07
C CYS A 79 12.17 12.40 -3.80
N VAL A 80 12.89 12.06 -4.88
CA VAL A 80 13.66 13.03 -5.68
C VAL A 80 12.76 14.13 -6.30
N PRO A 81 11.62 13.81 -6.97
CA PRO A 81 10.73 14.86 -7.49
C PRO A 81 10.19 15.77 -6.40
N CYS A 82 9.93 15.23 -5.21
CA CYS A 82 9.42 16.00 -4.09
C CYS A 82 10.42 17.07 -3.64
N ARG A 83 11.73 16.86 -3.82
CA ARG A 83 12.77 17.88 -3.56
C ARG A 83 12.73 19.03 -4.56
N GLU A 84 12.38 18.75 -5.81
CA GLU A 84 12.22 19.76 -6.86
C GLU A 84 10.90 20.54 -6.70
N GLU A 85 9.83 19.84 -6.30
CA GLU A 85 8.52 20.43 -6.03
C GLU A 85 8.49 21.24 -4.73
N ALA A 86 9.24 20.82 -3.70
CA ALA A 86 9.30 21.44 -2.39
C ALA A 86 9.47 22.97 -2.42
N PRO A 87 10.48 23.56 -3.09
CA PRO A 87 10.63 25.02 -3.15
C PRO A 87 9.49 25.71 -3.93
N LEU A 88 8.91 25.05 -4.94
CA LEU A 88 7.80 25.60 -5.72
C LEU A 88 6.51 25.64 -4.90
N LEU A 89 6.21 24.55 -4.18
CA LEU A 89 5.05 24.44 -3.30
C LEU A 89 5.18 25.36 -2.10
N GLU A 90 6.38 25.51 -1.53
CA GLU A 90 6.63 26.47 -0.46
C GLU A 90 6.44 27.91 -0.96
N SER A 91 6.97 28.26 -2.14
CA SER A 91 6.73 29.58 -2.74
C SER A 91 5.24 29.83 -3.00
N PHE A 92 4.52 28.83 -3.51
CA PHE A 92 3.06 28.92 -3.67
C PHE A 92 2.37 29.12 -2.31
N TRP A 93 2.73 28.33 -1.30
CA TRP A 93 2.16 28.44 0.04
C TRP A 93 2.34 29.85 0.62
N GLN A 94 3.55 30.40 0.55
CA GLN A 94 3.82 31.76 1.03
C GLN A 94 2.96 32.83 0.34
N ASN A 95 2.73 32.68 -0.97
CA ASN A 95 1.99 33.66 -1.77
C ASN A 95 0.45 33.54 -1.66
N TYR A 96 -0.06 32.36 -1.28
CA TYR A 96 -1.50 32.04 -1.35
C TYR A 96 -2.12 31.59 -0.02
N GLN A 97 -1.36 31.39 1.05
CA GLN A 97 -1.89 30.99 2.37
C GLN A 97 -2.94 31.96 2.94
N THR A 98 -2.86 33.26 2.59
CA THR A 98 -3.84 34.28 2.99
C THR A 98 -5.07 34.34 2.08
N LYS A 99 -5.05 33.63 0.93
CA LYS A 99 -6.08 33.67 -0.12
C LYS A 99 -6.99 32.44 -0.11
N ASN A 100 -7.32 31.94 1.08
CA ASN A 100 -8.22 30.80 1.28
C ASN A 100 -7.76 29.49 0.60
N THR A 101 -6.44 29.33 0.45
CA THR A 101 -5.80 28.13 -0.10
C THR A 101 -4.87 27.51 0.93
N VAL A 102 -4.80 26.18 0.98
CA VAL A 102 -3.92 25.42 1.87
C VAL A 102 -3.09 24.44 1.07
N VAL A 103 -1.78 24.43 1.31
CA VAL A 103 -0.92 23.30 0.94
C VAL A 103 -0.80 22.41 2.18
N LEU A 104 -1.10 21.13 2.04
CA LEU A 104 -0.97 20.15 3.12
C LEU A 104 -0.05 19.03 2.64
N GLY A 105 1.13 18.95 3.26
CA GLY A 105 2.10 17.89 3.02
C GLY A 105 1.68 16.61 3.75
N ILE A 106 1.70 15.48 3.05
CA ILE A 106 1.47 14.15 3.60
C ILE A 106 2.77 13.37 3.39
N ALA A 107 3.59 13.30 4.43
CA ALA A 107 4.84 12.55 4.42
C ALA A 107 4.52 11.07 4.63
N SER A 108 4.58 10.27 3.57
CA SER A 108 4.17 8.86 3.57
C SER A 108 5.37 7.93 3.45
N ASN A 109 5.32 6.80 4.18
CA ASN A 109 6.36 5.77 4.17
C ASN A 109 7.77 6.34 4.44
N ASP A 110 7.88 7.22 5.43
CA ASP A 110 9.13 7.85 5.81
C ASP A 110 9.31 7.90 7.31
N LYS A 111 10.56 8.00 7.76
CA LYS A 111 10.90 8.11 9.17
C LYS A 111 10.69 9.56 9.64
N PRO A 112 10.10 9.81 10.82
CA PRO A 112 9.89 11.16 11.33
C PRO A 112 11.17 12.01 11.31
N GLU A 113 12.33 11.42 11.62
CA GLU A 113 13.61 12.13 11.60
C GLU A 113 14.05 12.55 10.19
N SER A 114 13.75 11.73 9.18
CA SER A 114 14.04 12.04 7.78
C SER A 114 13.11 13.12 7.24
N VAL A 115 11.82 13.05 7.59
CA VAL A 115 10.82 14.09 7.29
C VAL A 115 11.24 15.42 7.90
N GLN A 116 11.64 15.43 9.17
CA GLN A 116 12.09 16.63 9.85
C GLN A 116 13.34 17.25 9.20
N LYS A 117 14.30 16.41 8.79
CA LYS A 117 15.48 16.88 8.05
C LYS A 117 15.10 17.52 6.72
N PHE A 118 14.18 16.92 5.98
CA PHE A 118 13.72 17.45 4.69
C PHE A 118 13.00 18.80 4.86
N ILE A 119 12.08 18.89 5.83
CA ILE A 119 11.39 20.15 6.15
C ILE A 119 12.38 21.25 6.49
N HIS A 120 13.40 20.94 7.30
CA HIS A 120 14.45 21.89 7.65
C HIS A 120 15.31 22.28 6.45
N GLU A 121 15.68 21.30 5.61
CA GLU A 121 16.51 21.53 4.42
C GLU A 121 15.83 22.47 3.42
N PHE A 122 14.55 22.24 3.12
CA PHE A 122 13.78 23.06 2.18
C PHE A 122 13.03 24.23 2.82
N ARG A 123 13.14 24.37 4.15
CA ARG A 123 12.46 25.40 4.96
C ARG A 123 10.96 25.43 4.72
N LEU A 124 10.35 24.25 4.64
CA LEU A 124 8.92 24.12 4.42
C LEU A 124 8.16 24.66 5.63
N THR A 125 7.15 25.49 5.37
CA THR A 125 6.31 26.09 6.42
C THR A 125 4.85 25.70 6.31
N PHE A 126 4.44 25.08 5.21
CA PHE A 126 3.10 24.52 5.11
C PHE A 126 2.91 23.34 6.08
N PRO A 127 1.68 23.15 6.62
CA PRO A 127 1.39 22.03 7.50
C PRO A 127 1.78 20.70 6.86
N THR A 128 2.49 19.85 7.60
CA THR A 128 2.87 18.51 7.15
C THR A 128 2.45 17.48 8.20
N VAL A 129 1.71 16.48 7.76
CA VAL A 129 1.30 15.32 8.55
C VAL A 129 2.10 14.07 8.15
N LEU A 130 2.27 13.15 9.10
CA LEU A 130 2.88 11.85 8.89
C LEU A 130 1.80 10.83 8.55
N ASP A 131 1.94 10.22 7.38
CA ASP A 131 1.22 9.01 7.02
C ASP A 131 2.09 7.80 7.38
N THR A 132 1.96 7.38 8.63
CA THR A 132 2.59 6.16 9.15
C THR A 132 1.80 4.89 8.81
N GLU A 133 0.61 5.04 8.21
CA GLU A 133 -0.17 3.91 7.73
C GLU A 133 0.52 3.34 6.49
N LYS A 134 1.47 2.44 6.75
CA LYS A 134 1.74 1.38 5.80
C LYS A 134 0.41 0.63 5.63
N GLY A 135 -0.30 0.89 4.53
CA GLY A 135 -1.30 -0.03 3.98
C GLY A 135 -0.72 -1.40 3.58
N CYS A 136 0.40 -1.80 4.19
CA CYS A 136 1.02 -3.09 4.05
C CYS A 136 0.07 -4.12 4.64
N ILE A 137 -0.24 -5.10 3.83
CA ILE A 137 -0.82 -6.35 4.32
C ILE A 137 0.10 -6.85 5.45
N PRO A 138 -0.44 -7.10 6.65
CA PRO A 138 0.34 -7.76 7.67
C PRO A 138 0.78 -9.12 7.18
N MET A 139 2.09 -9.24 7.02
CA MET A 139 2.70 -10.49 6.59
C MET A 139 2.85 -11.42 7.79
N LEU A 140 2.40 -12.66 7.63
CA LEU A 140 2.64 -13.69 8.62
C LEU A 140 4.13 -13.98 8.70
N ALA A 141 4.67 -13.96 9.91
CA ALA A 141 6.08 -14.19 10.16
C ALA A 141 6.32 -15.58 10.77
N GLY A 142 7.45 -16.19 10.37
CA GLY A 142 8.00 -17.35 11.06
C GLY A 142 7.04 -18.54 11.15
N ASP A 143 6.71 -18.94 12.37
CA ASP A 143 6.01 -20.19 12.68
C ASP A 143 4.51 -20.18 12.37
N LEU A 144 3.95 -19.00 12.07
CA LEU A 144 2.56 -18.81 11.65
C LEU A 144 2.34 -19.12 10.16
N ILE A 145 3.41 -19.19 9.37
CA ILE A 145 3.32 -19.54 7.95
C ILE A 145 2.97 -21.04 7.85
N LEU A 146 1.82 -21.36 7.26
CA LEU A 146 1.44 -22.73 6.99
C LEU A 146 1.79 -23.09 5.54
N SER A 147 2.69 -24.04 5.40
CA SER A 147 3.05 -24.61 4.10
C SER A 147 3.37 -26.08 4.25
N TYR A 148 3.24 -26.80 3.14
CA TYR A 148 3.69 -28.19 3.03
C TYR A 148 4.66 -28.31 1.86
N SER A 149 5.52 -29.33 1.92
CA SER A 149 6.45 -29.64 0.84
C SER A 149 6.08 -30.96 0.21
N ARG A 150 6.13 -31.03 -1.12
CA ARG A 150 5.98 -32.28 -1.88
C ARG A 150 7.11 -32.36 -2.90
N GLY A 151 8.05 -33.27 -2.67
CA GLY A 151 9.30 -33.32 -3.44
C GLY A 151 10.10 -32.02 -3.29
N GLU A 152 10.48 -31.42 -4.41
CA GLU A 152 11.21 -30.15 -4.46
C GLU A 152 10.32 -28.90 -4.37
N ARG A 153 8.99 -29.05 -4.30
CA ARG A 153 8.08 -27.91 -4.30
C ARG A 153 7.54 -27.61 -2.91
N ILE A 154 7.30 -26.33 -2.65
CA ILE A 154 6.63 -25.82 -1.46
C ILE A 154 5.29 -25.21 -1.85
N PHE A 155 4.26 -25.50 -1.07
CA PHE A 155 2.90 -25.03 -1.32
C PHE A 155 2.37 -24.31 -0.06
N PRO A 156 1.87 -23.07 -0.18
CA PRO A 156 1.15 -22.43 0.91
C PRO A 156 -0.14 -23.22 1.20
N LYS A 157 -0.55 -23.28 2.46
CA LYS A 157 -1.83 -23.90 2.83
C LYS A 157 -2.95 -22.89 2.63
N TYR A 158 -3.49 -22.85 1.41
CA TYR A 158 -4.61 -21.97 1.06
C TYR A 158 -5.90 -22.42 1.78
N LEU A 159 -6.59 -21.48 2.42
CA LEU A 159 -7.93 -21.67 2.97
C LEU A 159 -8.95 -21.27 1.91
N GLN A 160 -9.71 -22.23 1.39
CA GLN A 160 -10.77 -21.96 0.41
C GLN A 160 -11.93 -21.24 1.11
N PRO A 161 -12.28 -19.99 0.71
CA PRO A 161 -13.38 -19.26 1.33
C PRO A 161 -14.72 -20.02 1.31
N GLU A 162 -14.93 -20.87 0.31
CA GLU A 162 -16.14 -21.66 0.12
C GLU A 162 -16.21 -22.90 1.03
N GLU A 163 -15.07 -23.42 1.47
CA GLU A 163 -14.99 -24.61 2.33
C GLU A 163 -14.92 -24.26 3.83
N VAL A 164 -14.57 -23.01 4.15
CA VAL A 164 -14.36 -22.54 5.51
C VAL A 164 -15.60 -21.82 6.04
N THR A 165 -15.97 -22.11 7.29
CA THR A 165 -17.03 -21.33 7.97
C THR A 165 -16.57 -19.90 8.23
N LEU A 166 -17.31 -18.94 7.69
CA LEU A 166 -17.05 -17.50 7.87
C LEU A 166 -17.74 -16.92 9.11
N GLU A 167 -18.66 -17.64 9.73
CA GLU A 167 -19.39 -17.23 10.94
C GLU A 167 -18.49 -16.76 12.10
N PRO A 168 -17.44 -17.50 12.50
CA PRO A 168 -16.55 -17.02 13.57
C PRO A 168 -15.86 -15.70 13.22
N LEU A 169 -15.57 -15.44 11.95
CA LEU A 169 -14.98 -14.16 11.53
C LEU A 169 -16.01 -13.03 11.53
N ARG A 170 -17.27 -13.32 11.16
CA ARG A 170 -18.37 -12.35 11.29
C ARG A 170 -18.61 -11.98 12.75
N GLN A 171 -18.63 -12.97 13.64
CA GLN A 171 -18.73 -12.75 15.10
C GLN A 171 -17.53 -11.97 15.64
N ALA A 172 -16.32 -12.32 15.22
CA ALA A 172 -15.11 -11.58 15.58
C ALA A 172 -15.16 -10.11 15.14
N LEU A 173 -15.75 -9.82 13.98
CA LEU A 173 -15.95 -8.45 13.48
C LEU A 173 -17.02 -7.67 14.27
N GLN A 174 -18.00 -8.35 14.85
CA GLN A 174 -19.03 -7.74 15.71
C GLN A 174 -18.48 -7.31 17.08
N LEU A 175 -17.40 -7.94 17.57
CA LEU A 175 -16.76 -7.53 18.83
C LEU A 175 -16.37 -6.05 18.81
N PHE A 176 -16.00 -5.53 17.65
CA PHE A 176 -15.60 -4.13 17.47
C PHE A 176 -16.78 -3.13 17.46
N ASP A 177 -18.02 -3.61 17.42
CA ASP A 177 -19.21 -2.74 17.50
C ASP A 177 -19.56 -2.41 18.97
N GLU A 178 -18.87 -3.02 19.94
CA GLU A 178 -18.97 -2.70 21.36
C GLU A 178 -18.36 -1.32 21.66
N GLN A 179 -19.01 -0.54 22.55
CA GLN A 179 -18.69 0.88 22.77
C GLN A 179 -17.39 1.16 23.53
N GLU A 180 -16.71 0.14 24.07
CA GLU A 180 -15.47 0.32 24.83
C GLU A 180 -14.22 -0.06 24.01
N PRO A 181 -13.17 0.79 24.00
CA PRO A 181 -11.95 0.49 23.27
C PRO A 181 -11.13 -0.58 24.00
N PHE A 182 -11.17 -1.82 23.51
CA PHE A 182 -10.32 -2.91 23.99
C PHE A 182 -8.84 -2.53 24.01
N SER A 183 -8.10 -3.00 25.03
CA SER A 183 -6.65 -3.14 24.91
C SER A 183 -6.30 -4.16 23.82
N ARG A 184 -5.10 -4.08 23.25
CA ARG A 184 -4.63 -5.05 22.26
C ARG A 184 -4.71 -6.48 22.79
N ARG A 185 -4.39 -6.69 24.07
CA ARG A 185 -4.46 -7.98 24.74
C ARG A 185 -5.90 -8.51 24.81
N GLU A 186 -6.83 -7.71 25.33
CA GLU A 186 -8.24 -8.11 25.45
C GLU A 186 -8.83 -8.41 24.07
N LEU A 187 -8.50 -7.59 23.06
CA LEU A 187 -8.90 -7.86 21.69
C LEU A 187 -8.36 -9.20 21.19
N GLU A 188 -7.07 -9.47 21.37
CA GLU A 188 -6.47 -10.75 20.96
C GLU A 188 -7.08 -11.95 21.70
N GLU A 189 -7.39 -11.82 23.00
CA GLU A 189 -8.04 -12.85 23.82
C GLU A 189 -9.50 -13.11 23.39
N ASN A 190 -10.27 -12.05 23.12
CA ASN A 190 -11.65 -12.14 22.63
C ASN A 190 -11.72 -12.70 21.20
N LEU A 191 -10.82 -12.28 20.32
CA LEU A 191 -10.71 -12.87 18.98
C LEU A 191 -10.34 -14.36 19.07
N HIS A 192 -9.44 -14.72 20.00
CA HIS A 192 -9.07 -16.12 20.22
C HIS A 192 -10.25 -16.96 20.68
N SER A 193 -11.05 -16.50 21.66
CA SER A 193 -12.20 -17.25 22.17
C SER A 193 -13.25 -17.54 21.09
N VAL A 194 -13.46 -16.60 20.16
CA VAL A 194 -14.41 -16.75 19.04
C VAL A 194 -13.86 -17.61 17.91
N ILE A 195 -12.58 -17.45 17.53
CA ILE A 195 -12.00 -18.09 16.34
C ILE A 195 -11.50 -19.51 16.65
N TYR A 196 -10.90 -19.73 17.82
CA TYR A 196 -10.23 -20.98 18.17
C TYR A 196 -11.08 -22.26 18.06
N PRO A 197 -12.39 -22.26 18.41
CA PRO A 197 -13.22 -23.46 18.29
C PRO A 197 -13.34 -24.00 16.86
N TYR A 198 -13.11 -23.16 15.84
CA TYR A 198 -13.36 -23.50 14.45
C TYR A 198 -12.08 -23.74 13.63
N PHE A 199 -10.93 -23.32 14.15
CA PHE A 199 -9.66 -23.34 13.41
C PHE A 199 -8.53 -23.97 14.23
N THR A 200 -7.55 -24.57 13.54
CA THR A 200 -6.35 -25.08 14.20
C THR A 200 -5.59 -23.95 14.90
N PRO A 201 -4.85 -24.20 16.00
CA PRO A 201 -4.18 -23.15 16.78
C PRO A 201 -3.33 -22.18 15.94
N LYS A 202 -2.62 -22.70 14.93
CA LYS A 202 -1.80 -21.87 14.03
C LYS A 202 -2.63 -20.99 13.09
N VAL A 203 -3.72 -21.53 12.54
CA VAL A 203 -4.64 -20.75 11.68
C VAL A 203 -5.30 -19.66 12.52
N THR A 204 -5.78 -20.00 13.73
CA THR A 204 -6.34 -19.04 14.68
C THR A 204 -5.39 -17.88 14.94
N GLN A 205 -4.15 -18.18 15.33
CA GLN A 205 -3.13 -17.15 15.58
C GLN A 205 -2.85 -16.30 14.34
N GLY A 206 -2.81 -16.91 13.16
CA GLY A 206 -2.58 -16.16 11.92
C GLY A 206 -3.76 -15.26 11.52
N LEU A 207 -5.01 -15.70 11.72
CA LEU A 207 -6.20 -14.89 11.49
C LEU A 207 -6.25 -13.70 12.46
N ILE A 208 -5.97 -13.93 13.74
CA ILE A 208 -5.85 -12.86 14.75
C ILE A 208 -4.75 -11.86 14.33
N ALA A 209 -3.59 -12.35 13.88
CA ALA A 209 -2.51 -11.48 13.41
C ALA A 209 -2.92 -10.60 12.22
N VAL A 210 -3.70 -11.14 11.28
CA VAL A 210 -4.23 -10.38 10.14
C VAL A 210 -5.24 -9.32 10.58
N ILE A 211 -6.20 -9.68 11.45
CA ILE A 211 -7.21 -8.76 11.96
C ILE A 211 -6.56 -7.63 12.76
N THR A 212 -5.72 -7.97 13.74
CA THR A 212 -5.09 -7.01 14.65
C THR A 212 -4.08 -6.08 13.99
N ALA A 213 -3.66 -6.38 12.77
CA ALA A 213 -2.78 -5.49 12.03
C ALA A 213 -3.50 -4.61 10.99
N GLY A 214 -4.81 -4.82 10.79
CA GLY A 214 -5.70 -3.77 10.30
C GLY A 214 -6.21 -2.83 11.40
N CYS A 215 -5.68 -2.94 12.62
CA CYS A 215 -6.07 -2.13 13.77
C CYS A 215 -4.97 -1.13 14.11
N GLU A 216 -5.37 0.10 14.42
CA GLU A 216 -4.52 1.16 14.96
C GLU A 216 -4.71 1.24 16.46
N PHE A 217 -3.59 1.29 17.18
CA PHE A 217 -3.58 1.38 18.63
C PHE A 217 -2.90 2.68 19.06
N GLU A 218 -3.24 3.15 20.26
CA GLU A 218 -2.66 4.35 20.84
C GLU A 218 -1.12 4.24 20.90
N ASN A 219 -0.44 5.24 20.34
CA ASN A 219 1.03 5.29 20.28
C ASN A 219 1.64 6.34 21.21
N ASP A 220 0.84 7.29 21.70
CA ASP A 220 1.31 8.38 22.55
C ASP A 220 0.95 8.12 24.00
N LEU A 221 1.95 8.06 24.86
CA LEU A 221 1.75 8.05 26.29
C LEU A 221 1.60 9.50 26.74
N LYS A 222 0.40 9.87 27.21
CA LYS A 222 0.15 11.19 27.79
C LYS A 222 0.95 11.46 29.07
N GLN A 223 1.52 10.42 29.68
CA GLN A 223 2.26 10.46 30.94
C GLN A 223 3.60 9.75 30.80
N ASP A 224 4.62 10.21 31.53
CA ASP A 224 5.91 9.54 31.63
C ASP A 224 5.77 8.24 32.45
N VAL A 225 5.39 7.16 31.76
CA VAL A 225 5.20 5.81 32.34
C VAL A 225 6.49 5.26 32.94
N THR A 226 7.65 5.69 32.43
CA THR A 226 8.96 5.23 32.96
C THR A 226 9.17 5.75 34.37
N ASN A 227 8.94 7.05 34.57
CA ASN A 227 9.02 7.70 35.88
C ASN A 227 7.93 7.17 36.83
N LEU A 228 6.73 6.89 36.30
CA LEU A 228 5.66 6.25 37.07
C LEU A 228 6.09 4.87 37.61
N ARG A 229 6.66 4.01 36.75
CA ARG A 229 7.20 2.69 37.14
C ARG A 229 8.31 2.80 38.17
N GLU A 230 9.29 3.67 37.93
CA GLU A 230 10.44 3.85 38.83
C GLU A 230 10.00 4.28 40.23
N ASN A 231 9.09 5.26 40.32
CA ASN A 231 8.58 5.71 41.61
C ASN A 231 7.73 4.63 42.32
N CYS A 232 6.92 3.89 41.56
CA CYS A 232 6.10 2.81 42.11
C CYS A 232 6.99 1.71 42.71
N PHE A 233 8.03 1.27 41.97
CA PHE A 233 8.95 0.23 42.43
C PHE A 233 9.85 0.70 43.57
N THR A 234 10.38 1.93 43.51
CA THR A 234 11.24 2.47 44.58
C THR A 234 10.49 2.57 45.90
N ARG A 235 9.23 3.03 45.87
CA ARG A 235 8.40 3.15 47.07
C ARG A 235 7.92 1.81 47.58
N SER A 236 7.54 0.90 46.67
CA SER A 236 7.26 -0.48 47.05
C SER A 236 8.48 -1.09 47.75
N ALA A 237 9.67 -1.00 47.16
CA ALA A 237 10.90 -1.51 47.76
C ALA A 237 11.20 -0.90 49.15
N ALA A 238 10.91 0.39 49.36
CA ALA A 238 11.07 1.03 50.67
C ALA A 238 10.09 0.48 51.72
N ILE A 239 8.84 0.21 51.35
CA ILE A 239 7.86 -0.44 52.22
C ILE A 239 8.33 -1.85 52.58
N TRP A 240 8.74 -2.63 51.58
CA TRP A 240 9.22 -4.01 51.77
C TRP A 240 10.50 -4.09 52.61
N LYS A 241 11.43 -3.14 52.46
CA LYS A 241 12.68 -3.10 53.24
C LYS A 241 12.46 -2.87 54.73
N ASN A 242 11.37 -2.16 55.08
CA ASN A 242 11.02 -1.83 56.47
C ASN A 242 9.94 -2.76 57.04
N ALA A 243 9.43 -3.72 56.26
CA ALA A 243 8.40 -4.65 56.68
C ALA A 243 9.02 -5.91 57.30
N THR A 244 8.47 -6.34 58.43
CA THR A 244 8.64 -7.69 59.00
C THR A 244 7.57 -8.63 58.42
N SER A 245 7.76 -9.96 58.50
CA SER A 245 6.83 -10.93 57.89
C SER A 245 5.37 -10.83 58.39
N GLU A 246 5.12 -10.14 59.51
CA GLU A 246 3.79 -9.86 60.08
C GLU A 246 3.21 -8.49 59.67
N THR A 247 4.01 -7.61 59.06
CA THR A 247 3.63 -6.22 58.72
C THR A 247 3.61 -5.93 57.22
N ILE A 248 3.87 -6.92 56.37
CA ILE A 248 3.78 -6.78 54.91
C ILE A 248 2.29 -6.54 54.55
N PRO A 249 1.92 -5.36 54.03
CA PRO A 249 0.56 -5.11 53.61
C PRO A 249 0.25 -5.94 52.36
N GLU A 250 -0.96 -6.50 52.29
CA GLU A 250 -1.49 -7.05 51.04
C GLU A 250 -1.42 -5.97 49.93
N PRO A 251 -0.95 -6.29 48.71
CA PRO A 251 -0.83 -5.31 47.61
C PRO A 251 -2.12 -4.51 47.35
N ARG A 252 -3.28 -5.15 47.53
CA ARG A 252 -4.60 -4.51 47.42
C ARG A 252 -4.86 -3.42 48.47
N ALA A 253 -4.27 -3.54 49.65
CA ALA A 253 -4.39 -2.53 50.70
C ALA A 253 -3.56 -1.28 50.39
N LEU A 254 -2.59 -1.38 49.48
CA LEU A 254 -1.73 -0.27 49.06
C LEU A 254 -2.30 0.51 47.86
N THR A 255 -3.25 -0.07 47.12
CA THR A 255 -3.85 0.53 45.92
C THR A 255 -4.34 1.97 46.13
N PRO A 256 -5.06 2.33 47.22
CA PRO A 256 -5.49 3.71 47.48
C PRO A 256 -4.33 4.67 47.78
N PHE A 257 -3.26 4.17 48.41
CA PHE A 257 -2.06 4.95 48.70
C PHE A 257 -1.34 5.32 47.40
N PHE A 258 -1.13 4.34 46.51
CA PHE A 258 -0.55 4.59 45.20
C PHE A 258 -1.46 5.49 44.36
N ALA A 259 -2.77 5.24 44.34
CA ALA A 259 -3.71 6.02 43.55
C ALA A 259 -3.65 7.52 43.88
N LYS A 260 -3.73 7.86 45.17
CA LYS A 260 -3.65 9.25 45.65
C LYS A 260 -2.30 9.90 45.32
N GLN A 261 -1.22 9.15 45.48
CA GLN A 261 0.12 9.69 45.36
C GLN A 261 0.58 9.89 43.92
N PHE A 262 0.03 9.12 42.99
CA PHE A 262 0.34 9.17 41.56
C PHE A 262 -0.72 9.90 40.74
N GLY A 263 -1.73 10.49 41.38
CA GLY A 263 -2.82 11.21 40.71
C GLY A 263 -3.73 10.29 39.88
N MET A 264 -3.85 9.02 40.27
CA MET A 264 -4.74 8.05 39.63
C MET A 264 -6.16 8.15 40.21
N PRO A 265 -7.19 7.62 39.51
CA PRO A 265 -8.55 7.56 40.06
C PRO A 265 -8.60 6.90 41.44
N ALA A 266 -9.40 7.45 42.35
CA ALA A 266 -9.44 7.01 43.76
C ALA A 266 -9.94 5.55 43.94
N GLU A 267 -10.71 5.04 42.98
CA GLU A 267 -11.29 3.69 42.99
C GLU A 267 -10.54 2.71 42.06
N ILE A 268 -9.33 3.05 41.61
CA ILE A 268 -8.54 2.15 40.77
C ILE A 268 -8.23 0.85 41.53
N ASP A 269 -8.42 -0.29 40.89
CA ASP A 269 -8.06 -1.59 41.44
C ASP A 269 -6.61 -1.97 41.10
N LEU A 270 -6.16 -3.13 41.57
CA LEU A 270 -4.78 -3.59 41.32
C LEU A 270 -4.51 -3.77 39.81
N ASN A 271 -5.51 -4.26 39.07
CA ASN A 271 -5.40 -4.48 37.62
C ASN A 271 -5.27 -3.14 36.88
N GLY A 272 -6.07 -2.14 37.22
CA GLY A 272 -5.96 -0.80 36.66
C GLY A 272 -4.61 -0.13 36.95
N ILE A 273 -4.02 -0.34 38.13
CA ILE A 273 -2.65 0.13 38.41
C ILE A 273 -1.63 -0.57 37.50
N GLU A 274 -1.74 -1.90 37.32
CA GLU A 274 -0.86 -2.65 36.44
C GLU A 274 -0.98 -2.18 34.97
N GLU A 275 -2.20 -1.95 34.49
CA GLU A 275 -2.46 -1.39 33.16
C GLU A 275 -1.78 -0.04 32.95
N LEU A 276 -1.86 0.87 33.95
CA LEU A 276 -1.21 2.18 33.88
C LEU A 276 0.32 2.09 33.89
N LEU A 277 0.88 1.21 34.74
CA LEU A 277 2.33 1.02 34.84
C LEU A 277 2.94 0.48 33.54
N TYR A 278 2.16 -0.28 32.77
CA TYR A 278 2.61 -0.91 31.53
C TYR A 278 1.85 -0.41 30.30
N ALA A 279 1.26 0.77 30.35
CA ALA A 279 0.55 1.36 29.22
C ALA A 279 1.45 1.55 27.99
N ASP A 280 2.77 1.66 28.20
CA ASP A 280 3.81 1.74 27.17
C ASP A 280 4.05 0.42 26.43
N VAL A 281 3.70 -0.70 27.07
CA VAL A 281 3.83 -2.04 26.51
C VAL A 281 2.80 -2.22 25.40
N ARG A 282 3.26 -2.70 24.23
CA ARG A 282 2.44 -2.87 23.02
C ARG A 282 1.13 -3.64 23.25
N LYS A 283 1.09 -4.55 24.22
CA LYS A 283 -0.07 -5.37 24.57
C LYS A 283 -1.19 -4.59 25.27
N ASN A 284 -0.86 -3.49 25.97
CA ASN A 284 -1.82 -2.73 26.77
C ASN A 284 -2.31 -1.47 26.05
N ARG A 285 -1.83 -1.21 24.83
CA ARG A 285 -2.28 -0.09 24.00
C ARG A 285 -3.74 -0.30 23.60
N ARG A 286 -4.54 0.76 23.72
CA ARG A 286 -5.97 0.74 23.41
C ARG A 286 -6.23 0.93 21.92
N LEU A 287 -7.26 0.24 21.42
CA LEU A 287 -7.70 0.35 20.04
C LEU A 287 -8.24 1.77 19.76
N LEU A 288 -7.76 2.38 18.68
CA LEU A 288 -8.21 3.70 18.21
C LEU A 288 -9.11 3.59 16.97
N LYS A 289 -8.66 2.81 15.99
CA LYS A 289 -9.30 2.69 14.68
C LYS A 289 -9.09 1.29 14.13
N ARG A 290 -10.01 0.85 13.28
CA ARG A 290 -9.90 -0.39 12.52
C ARG A 290 -10.07 -0.12 11.03
N THR A 291 -9.55 -1.03 10.23
CA THR A 291 -9.97 -1.18 8.84
C THR A 291 -11.21 -2.06 8.78
N ASP A 292 -12.22 -1.63 8.03
CA ASP A 292 -13.48 -2.36 7.88
C ASP A 292 -13.33 -3.51 6.88
N TYR A 293 -12.80 -4.63 7.35
CA TYR A 293 -12.68 -5.85 6.55
C TYR A 293 -13.97 -6.69 6.59
N THR A 294 -14.29 -7.33 5.47
CA THR A 294 -15.25 -8.44 5.47
C THR A 294 -14.58 -9.73 5.95
N ALA A 295 -15.38 -10.72 6.38
CA ALA A 295 -14.88 -12.05 6.75
C ALA A 295 -14.09 -12.72 5.61
N GLU A 296 -14.55 -12.54 4.36
CA GLU A 296 -13.86 -13.04 3.16
C GLU A 296 -12.53 -12.32 2.95
N GLU A 297 -12.48 -11.00 3.12
CA GLU A 297 -11.25 -10.22 3.01
C GLU A 297 -10.21 -10.63 4.05
N ILE A 298 -10.62 -11.02 5.26
CA ILE A 298 -9.70 -11.57 6.28
C ILE A 298 -9.07 -12.88 5.81
N ILE A 299 -9.87 -13.84 5.29
CA ILE A 299 -9.36 -15.11 4.76
C ILE A 299 -8.41 -14.86 3.57
N ASN A 300 -8.80 -13.97 2.68
CA ASN A 300 -7.99 -13.63 1.51
C ASN A 300 -6.65 -13.00 1.90
N ARG A 301 -6.66 -12.05 2.85
CA ARG A 301 -5.43 -11.46 3.40
C ARG A 301 -4.58 -12.50 4.12
N TYR A 302 -5.18 -13.40 4.87
CA TYR A 302 -4.48 -14.54 5.48
C TYR A 302 -3.79 -15.39 4.42
N ASN A 303 -4.49 -15.80 3.36
CA ASN A 303 -3.91 -16.57 2.26
C ASN A 303 -2.76 -15.84 1.56
N ILE A 304 -2.92 -14.54 1.29
CA ILE A 304 -1.88 -13.71 0.65
C ILE A 304 -0.66 -13.59 1.56
N SER A 305 -0.88 -13.32 2.85
CA SER A 305 0.21 -13.18 3.84
C SER A 305 1.05 -14.44 4.01
N GLN A 306 0.49 -15.63 3.78
CA GLN A 306 1.25 -16.89 3.76
C GLN A 306 2.23 -16.93 2.58
N VAL A 307 1.82 -16.51 1.38
CA VAL A 307 2.69 -16.45 0.20
C VAL A 307 3.81 -15.44 0.45
N GLN A 308 3.45 -14.24 0.93
CA GLN A 308 4.41 -13.18 1.27
C GLN A 308 5.45 -13.68 2.29
N GLY A 309 5.01 -14.35 3.36
CA GLY A 309 5.90 -14.91 4.37
C GLY A 309 6.89 -15.95 3.84
N ILE A 310 6.48 -16.76 2.86
CA ILE A 310 7.39 -17.71 2.17
C ILE A 310 8.43 -16.94 1.35
N LEU A 311 8.01 -15.89 0.63
CA LEU A 311 8.85 -15.08 -0.26
C LEU A 311 9.97 -14.32 0.45
N ILE A 312 9.83 -14.01 1.76
CA ILE A 312 10.93 -13.42 2.56
C ILE A 312 12.22 -14.25 2.45
N SER A 313 12.10 -15.57 2.31
CA SER A 313 13.23 -16.50 2.21
C SER A 313 13.62 -16.89 0.79
N ALA A 314 13.14 -16.13 -0.21
CA ALA A 314 13.49 -16.36 -1.61
C ALA A 314 14.96 -16.01 -1.89
N ARG A 315 15.62 -16.86 -2.67
CA ARG A 315 16.94 -16.60 -3.27
C ARG A 315 16.80 -15.81 -4.56
N THR A 316 15.85 -16.22 -5.38
CA THR A 316 15.49 -15.60 -6.66
C THR A 316 14.01 -15.79 -6.91
N ALA A 317 13.43 -14.94 -7.74
CA ALA A 317 12.10 -15.15 -8.31
C ALA A 317 12.10 -14.84 -9.81
N SER A 318 11.17 -15.47 -10.51
CA SER A 318 10.81 -15.14 -11.88
C SER A 318 9.32 -14.87 -11.96
N VAL A 319 8.95 -13.74 -12.57
CA VAL A 319 7.57 -13.38 -12.87
C VAL A 319 7.39 -13.46 -14.37
N ILE A 320 6.46 -14.29 -14.81
CA ILE A 320 6.09 -14.44 -16.21
C ILE A 320 4.71 -13.81 -16.37
N VAL A 321 4.61 -12.77 -17.20
CA VAL A 321 3.35 -12.10 -17.53
C VAL A 321 3.00 -12.41 -18.98
N ARG A 322 1.80 -12.95 -19.23
CA ARG A 322 1.35 -13.43 -20.54
C ARG A 322 0.28 -12.50 -21.11
N LYS A 323 0.42 -12.13 -22.38
CA LYS A 323 -0.55 -11.31 -23.13
C LYS A 323 -0.87 -9.96 -22.47
N ALA A 324 0.06 -9.39 -21.72
CA ALA A 324 -0.13 -8.07 -21.14
C ALA A 324 0.11 -6.97 -22.16
N ASP A 325 -0.78 -5.98 -22.15
CA ASP A 325 -0.55 -4.75 -22.88
C ASP A 325 0.60 -3.94 -22.25
N ASN A 326 1.08 -2.95 -23.00
CA ASN A 326 2.24 -2.17 -22.60
C ASN A 326 1.98 -1.35 -21.34
N MET A 327 0.75 -0.87 -21.12
CA MET A 327 0.41 -0.09 -19.93
C MET A 327 0.45 -0.94 -18.67
N THR A 328 -0.09 -2.16 -18.75
CA THR A 328 -0.12 -3.13 -17.67
C THR A 328 1.30 -3.54 -17.27
N LEU A 329 2.15 -3.84 -18.26
CA LEU A 329 3.56 -4.14 -18.04
C LEU A 329 4.29 -2.95 -17.40
N ARG A 330 4.08 -1.72 -17.90
CA ARG A 330 4.66 -0.51 -17.30
C ARG A 330 4.22 -0.33 -15.85
N SER A 331 2.94 -0.54 -15.57
CA SER A 331 2.38 -0.42 -14.22
C SER A 331 3.05 -1.37 -13.24
N LEU A 332 3.18 -2.64 -13.64
CA LEU A 332 3.91 -3.63 -12.86
C LEU A 332 5.36 -3.20 -12.64
N LEU A 333 6.10 -2.91 -13.72
CA LEU A 333 7.53 -2.58 -13.64
C LEU A 333 7.80 -1.37 -12.75
N PHE A 334 6.96 -0.35 -12.86
CA PHE A 334 7.01 0.81 -12.00
C PHE A 334 6.77 0.43 -10.54
N LYS A 335 5.76 -0.41 -10.25
CA LYS A 335 5.51 -0.87 -8.88
C LYS A 335 6.69 -1.68 -8.34
N LEU A 336 7.33 -2.53 -9.15
CA LEU A 336 8.55 -3.24 -8.75
C LEU A 336 9.72 -2.29 -8.47
N ARG A 337 9.89 -1.22 -9.27
CA ARG A 337 10.89 -0.17 -9.03
C ARG A 337 10.59 0.65 -7.79
N PHE A 338 9.31 0.97 -7.55
CA PHE A 338 8.85 1.68 -6.36
C PHE A 338 9.14 0.88 -5.08
N LEU A 339 8.99 -0.44 -5.15
CA LEU A 339 9.39 -1.37 -4.09
C LEU A 339 10.92 -1.51 -3.97
N GLY A 340 11.71 -0.85 -4.82
CA GLY A 340 13.17 -0.91 -4.80
C GLY A 340 13.75 -2.27 -5.20
N LEU A 341 13.01 -3.07 -5.98
CA LEU A 341 13.42 -4.42 -6.34
C LEU A 341 14.48 -4.41 -7.46
N ILE A 342 15.44 -5.32 -7.35
CA ILE A 342 16.47 -5.52 -8.37
C ILE A 342 15.99 -6.60 -9.32
N PHE A 343 15.77 -6.24 -10.59
CA PHE A 343 15.27 -7.17 -11.59
C PHE A 343 15.77 -6.87 -13.01
N HIS A 344 15.75 -7.90 -13.84
CA HIS A 344 16.11 -7.86 -15.25
C HIS A 344 15.00 -8.47 -16.12
N ILE A 345 14.81 -7.92 -17.31
CA ILE A 345 13.80 -8.39 -18.27
C ILE A 345 14.51 -9.23 -19.33
N SER A 346 14.17 -10.52 -19.41
CA SER A 346 14.94 -11.48 -20.22
C SER A 346 14.33 -11.80 -21.58
N ASP A 347 12.99 -11.78 -21.72
CA ASP A 347 12.31 -12.12 -22.98
C ASP A 347 10.97 -11.37 -23.05
N THR A 348 10.74 -10.61 -24.13
CA THR A 348 9.50 -9.87 -24.41
C THR A 348 8.81 -10.33 -25.70
N ARG A 349 9.29 -11.38 -26.39
CA ARG A 349 8.85 -11.64 -27.78
C ARG A 349 8.57 -13.09 -28.14
N LYS A 350 9.02 -14.09 -27.37
CA LYS A 350 8.56 -15.47 -27.61
C LYS A 350 7.15 -15.66 -27.06
N ASN A 351 6.16 -15.69 -27.95
CA ASN A 351 4.75 -16.03 -27.67
C ASN A 351 3.93 -15.00 -26.86
N GLY A 352 4.34 -13.72 -26.85
CA GLY A 352 3.61 -12.66 -26.15
C GLY A 352 3.68 -12.75 -24.63
N SER A 353 4.75 -13.36 -24.08
CA SER A 353 5.04 -13.37 -22.65
C SER A 353 6.27 -12.53 -22.32
N THR A 354 6.20 -11.77 -21.23
CA THR A 354 7.30 -11.03 -20.65
C THR A 354 7.80 -11.74 -19.41
N THR A 355 9.10 -12.04 -19.34
CA THR A 355 9.71 -12.66 -18.14
C THR A 355 10.62 -11.67 -17.42
N LEU A 356 10.36 -11.50 -16.12
CA LEU A 356 11.12 -10.68 -15.19
C LEU A 356 11.89 -11.61 -14.25
N GLN A 357 13.21 -11.51 -14.20
CA GLN A 357 14.06 -12.19 -13.22
C GLN A 357 14.38 -11.22 -12.09
N ILE A 358 14.11 -11.60 -10.85
CA ILE A 358 14.16 -10.73 -9.68
C ILE A 358 15.10 -11.35 -8.65
N GLU A 359 16.05 -10.56 -8.18
CA GLU A 359 16.98 -10.97 -7.13
C GLU A 359 16.24 -11.08 -5.80
N GLY A 360 16.40 -12.22 -5.12
CA GLY A 360 15.70 -12.50 -3.87
C GLY A 360 16.45 -11.99 -2.63
N PRO A 361 15.75 -11.83 -1.49
CA PRO A 361 16.33 -11.25 -0.28
C PRO A 361 17.49 -12.06 0.32
N ALA A 362 17.47 -13.38 0.14
CA ALA A 362 18.52 -14.25 0.66
C ALA A 362 19.85 -14.14 -0.09
N SER A 363 19.87 -13.44 -1.23
CA SER A 363 21.10 -13.12 -1.98
C SER A 363 21.72 -11.78 -1.53
N MET A 364 21.07 -11.03 -0.64
CA MET A 364 21.53 -9.72 -0.17
C MET A 364 22.38 -9.85 1.12
N LEU A 365 23.56 -9.21 1.15
CA LEU A 365 24.54 -9.33 2.25
C LEU A 365 24.22 -8.45 3.49
N GLU A 366 23.70 -7.22 3.30
CA GLU A 366 23.60 -6.24 4.41
C GLU A 366 22.17 -5.74 4.73
N ASN A 367 21.20 -5.90 3.81
CA ASN A 367 19.82 -5.34 3.95
C ASN A 367 18.68 -6.35 3.72
N GLY A 368 18.93 -7.65 3.94
CA GLY A 368 17.97 -8.71 3.57
C GLY A 368 16.58 -8.63 4.22
N ARG A 369 16.42 -7.98 5.38
CA ARG A 369 15.10 -7.86 6.05
C ARG A 369 14.21 -6.78 5.45
N SER A 370 14.72 -5.58 5.21
CA SER A 370 13.94 -4.49 4.61
C SER A 370 13.64 -4.78 3.15
N TYR A 371 14.63 -5.22 2.38
CA TYR A 371 14.44 -5.70 1.01
C TYR A 371 13.49 -6.90 0.96
N GLY A 372 13.57 -7.81 1.95
CA GLY A 372 12.67 -8.96 2.03
C GLY A 372 11.20 -8.63 2.21
N ILE A 373 10.90 -7.55 2.93
CA ILE A 373 9.54 -7.06 3.08
C ILE A 373 9.03 -6.50 1.75
N GLU A 374 9.81 -5.64 1.08
CA GLU A 374 9.40 -5.06 -0.20
C GLU A 374 9.30 -6.11 -1.32
N PHE A 375 10.20 -7.09 -1.31
CA PHE A 375 10.15 -8.24 -2.23
C PHE A 375 8.86 -9.03 -2.05
N ALA A 376 8.39 -9.23 -0.82
CA ALA A 376 7.13 -9.90 -0.56
C ALA A 376 5.91 -9.05 -0.99
N HIS A 377 6.00 -7.72 -0.93
CA HIS A 377 4.96 -6.80 -1.44
C HIS A 377 4.82 -6.79 -2.98
N MET A 378 5.74 -7.41 -3.71
CA MET A 378 5.53 -7.69 -5.12
C MET A 378 4.28 -8.55 -5.35
N PHE A 379 4.03 -9.54 -4.50
CA PHE A 379 2.96 -10.51 -4.76
C PHE A 379 1.58 -9.84 -4.86
N PRO A 380 1.16 -8.97 -3.92
CA PRO A 380 -0.03 -8.12 -4.08
C PRO A 380 -0.06 -7.29 -5.37
N ALA A 381 1.09 -6.75 -5.80
CA ALA A 381 1.17 -6.01 -7.07
C ALA A 381 0.82 -6.89 -8.28
N LEU A 382 1.16 -8.18 -8.25
CA LEU A 382 0.77 -9.15 -9.29
C LEU A 382 -0.74 -9.44 -9.27
N LEU A 383 -1.36 -9.49 -8.09
CA LEU A 383 -2.81 -9.75 -7.96
C LEU A 383 -3.66 -8.65 -8.59
N ASN A 384 -3.15 -7.41 -8.64
CA ASN A 384 -3.83 -6.25 -9.22
C ASN A 384 -3.65 -6.15 -10.75
N ILE A 385 -2.95 -7.10 -11.36
CA ILE A 385 -2.82 -7.17 -12.83
C ILE A 385 -4.07 -7.83 -13.40
N HIS A 386 -4.91 -7.05 -14.06
CA HIS A 386 -6.16 -7.53 -14.67
C HIS A 386 -5.97 -8.07 -16.08
N ASN A 387 -6.89 -8.93 -16.52
CA ASN A 387 -7.03 -9.41 -17.92
C ASN A 387 -5.80 -10.08 -18.54
N THR A 388 -4.84 -10.51 -17.72
CA THR A 388 -3.60 -11.15 -18.18
C THR A 388 -3.25 -12.31 -17.25
N GLY A 389 -2.63 -13.35 -17.81
CA GLY A 389 -2.18 -14.49 -17.02
C GLY A 389 -0.78 -14.22 -16.49
N TRP A 390 -0.57 -14.32 -15.18
CA TRP A 390 0.75 -14.19 -14.57
C TRP A 390 1.13 -15.46 -13.81
N GLU A 391 2.44 -15.71 -13.71
CA GLU A 391 3.03 -16.84 -13.01
C GLU A 391 4.27 -16.37 -12.25
N LEU A 392 4.24 -16.50 -10.94
CA LEU A 392 5.36 -16.24 -10.02
C LEU A 392 6.01 -17.56 -9.64
N LYS A 393 7.30 -17.71 -9.93
CA LYS A 393 8.14 -18.82 -9.46
C LYS A 393 9.23 -18.28 -8.57
N ALA A 394 9.50 -18.93 -7.45
CA ALA A 394 10.58 -18.52 -6.56
C ALA A 394 11.34 -19.73 -6.01
N ASP A 395 12.65 -19.57 -5.92
CA ASP A 395 13.54 -20.53 -5.28
C ASP A 395 13.70 -20.13 -3.81
N ILE A 396 13.14 -20.94 -2.92
CA ILE A 396 13.03 -20.68 -1.48
C ILE A 396 14.11 -21.45 -0.73
N PHE A 397 14.90 -20.75 0.09
CA PHE A 397 15.85 -21.42 0.97
C PHE A 397 15.13 -22.19 2.09
N SER A 398 15.48 -23.46 2.24
CA SER A 398 14.98 -24.28 3.33
C SER A 398 15.71 -23.99 4.62
N LYS A 399 14.99 -23.57 5.67
CA LYS A 399 15.53 -23.46 7.04
C LYS A 399 15.84 -24.82 7.67
N ARG A 400 15.18 -25.90 7.23
CA ARG A 400 15.27 -27.24 7.85
C ARG A 400 16.48 -28.06 7.40
N LYS A 401 17.00 -27.79 6.20
CA LYS A 401 18.15 -28.49 5.64
C LYS A 401 19.04 -27.48 4.93
N ALA A 402 20.22 -27.23 5.51
CA ALA A 402 21.19 -26.29 4.98
C ALA A 402 21.48 -26.59 3.49
N GLY A 403 21.41 -25.55 2.66
CA GLY A 403 21.64 -25.63 1.20
C GLY A 403 20.49 -26.22 0.37
N ALA A 404 19.41 -26.74 0.97
CA ALA A 404 18.28 -27.23 0.20
C ALA A 404 17.40 -26.07 -0.29
N VAL A 405 17.07 -26.08 -1.58
CA VAL A 405 16.16 -25.11 -2.21
C VAL A 405 14.82 -25.79 -2.51
N LYS A 406 13.72 -25.08 -2.28
CA LYS A 406 12.36 -25.50 -2.63
C LYS A 406 11.77 -24.53 -3.64
N LYS A 407 10.97 -25.03 -4.59
CA LYS A 407 10.34 -24.22 -5.63
C LYS A 407 8.90 -23.86 -5.23
N LEU A 408 8.63 -22.56 -5.08
CA LEU A 408 7.29 -22.01 -4.99
C LEU A 408 6.80 -21.67 -6.41
N SER A 409 5.52 -21.91 -6.69
CA SER A 409 4.88 -21.53 -7.95
C SER A 409 3.45 -21.10 -7.66
N VAL A 410 3.11 -19.87 -8.00
CA VAL A 410 1.75 -19.29 -7.84
C VAL A 410 1.37 -18.63 -9.15
N THR A 411 0.12 -18.76 -9.57
CA THR A 411 -0.41 -18.23 -10.83
C THR A 411 -1.65 -17.37 -10.60
N SER A 412 -2.06 -16.62 -11.63
CA SER A 412 -3.33 -15.88 -11.66
C SER A 412 -4.54 -16.75 -11.32
N ASP A 413 -4.48 -18.03 -11.67
CA ASP A 413 -5.60 -18.98 -11.49
C ASP A 413 -5.55 -19.69 -10.12
N SER A 414 -4.62 -19.31 -9.24
CA SER A 414 -4.44 -19.94 -7.92
C SER A 414 -5.49 -19.49 -6.88
N GLY A 415 -6.50 -18.71 -7.28
CA GLY A 415 -7.62 -18.30 -6.42
C GLY A 415 -7.35 -17.12 -5.49
N TYR A 416 -6.22 -16.42 -5.61
CA TYR A 416 -5.94 -15.21 -4.82
C TYR A 416 -6.63 -14.00 -5.46
N PRO A 417 -7.50 -13.27 -4.73
CA PRO A 417 -8.21 -12.13 -5.30
C PRO A 417 -7.33 -10.87 -5.35
N ALA A 418 -7.67 -9.96 -6.25
CA ALA A 418 -7.13 -8.60 -6.27
C ALA A 418 -7.52 -7.84 -4.99
N LEU A 419 -6.63 -6.99 -4.48
CA LEU A 419 -6.85 -6.28 -3.23
C LEU A 419 -7.40 -4.87 -3.49
N LYS A 420 -8.63 -4.62 -3.03
CA LYS A 420 -9.33 -3.34 -3.22
C LYS A 420 -8.59 -2.13 -2.63
N HIS A 421 -7.91 -2.28 -1.49
CA HIS A 421 -7.27 -1.17 -0.77
C HIS A 421 -5.87 -0.79 -1.29
N GLU A 422 -5.27 -1.57 -2.19
CA GLU A 422 -3.99 -1.22 -2.81
C GLU A 422 -4.13 -0.52 -4.16
N GLN A 423 -5.36 -0.19 -4.56
CA GLN A 423 -5.67 0.59 -5.77
C GLN A 423 -5.06 2.01 -5.76
N GLY A 424 -4.48 2.44 -4.63
CA GLY A 424 -3.91 3.78 -4.44
C GLY A 424 -2.58 4.07 -5.14
N VAL A 425 -1.91 3.08 -5.75
CA VAL A 425 -0.77 3.39 -6.64
C VAL A 425 -1.30 3.75 -8.03
N TRP A 426 -1.91 4.92 -8.10
CA TRP A 426 -2.39 5.50 -9.34
C TRP A 426 -1.23 5.68 -10.33
N PHE A 427 -1.40 5.16 -11.54
CA PHE A 427 -0.63 5.59 -12.70
C PHE A 427 -1.13 6.96 -13.18
N ARG A 428 -0.18 7.78 -13.65
CA ARG A 428 -0.16 9.24 -13.77
C ARG A 428 -1.11 9.88 -14.79
N ASN A 429 -1.66 11.04 -14.42
CA ASN A 429 -2.06 12.09 -15.38
C ASN A 429 -0.84 12.78 -16.01
N GLU A 430 0.28 12.98 -15.31
CA GLU A 430 1.43 13.77 -15.78
C GLU A 430 2.04 13.35 -17.14
N ILE A 431 2.13 12.05 -17.46
CA ILE A 431 2.64 11.60 -18.76
C ILE A 431 1.62 11.90 -19.86
N SER A 432 0.33 11.68 -19.59
CA SER A 432 -0.75 12.09 -20.50
C SER A 432 -0.73 13.61 -20.65
N ASP A 433 -0.74 14.36 -19.55
CA ASP A 433 -0.68 15.82 -19.51
C ASP A 433 0.56 16.37 -20.23
N PHE A 434 1.70 15.67 -20.18
CA PHE A 434 2.90 16.02 -20.93
C PHE A 434 2.70 15.78 -22.43
N ILE A 435 2.20 14.60 -22.82
CA ILE A 435 1.92 14.26 -24.22
C ILE A 435 0.91 15.26 -24.80
N ASP A 436 -0.15 15.55 -24.06
CA ASP A 436 -1.22 16.45 -24.45
C ASP A 436 -0.70 17.88 -24.58
N ARG A 437 0.01 18.41 -23.57
CA ARG A 437 0.62 19.75 -23.65
C ARG A 437 1.66 19.84 -24.77
N TRP A 438 2.53 18.85 -24.93
CA TRP A 438 3.54 18.85 -25.98
C TRP A 438 2.89 18.90 -27.38
N ASN A 439 1.86 18.09 -27.60
CA ASN A 439 1.17 18.05 -28.89
C ASN A 439 0.28 19.28 -29.14
N VAL A 440 -0.03 20.08 -28.11
CA VAL A 440 -0.65 21.40 -28.28
C VAL A 440 0.40 22.47 -28.55
N GLU A 441 1.50 22.51 -27.78
CA GLU A 441 2.43 23.63 -27.76
C GLU A 441 3.64 23.49 -28.70
N VAL A 442 4.07 22.25 -29.02
CA VAL A 442 5.38 21.97 -29.65
C VAL A 442 5.28 20.98 -30.83
N ARG A 443 4.07 20.66 -31.30
CA ARG A 443 3.82 19.64 -32.34
C ARG A 443 4.57 19.83 -33.66
N ASP A 444 4.95 21.06 -33.98
CA ASP A 444 5.60 21.41 -35.24
C ASP A 444 7.06 20.92 -35.30
N PHE A 445 7.65 20.59 -34.14
CA PHE A 445 9.01 20.05 -34.04
C PHE A 445 9.01 18.52 -33.99
N MET A 446 8.30 17.92 -33.04
CA MET A 446 8.11 16.47 -32.94
C MET A 446 6.73 16.15 -32.36
N SER A 447 6.08 15.11 -32.87
CA SER A 447 4.88 14.56 -32.24
C SER A 447 5.26 13.57 -31.14
N VAL A 448 4.52 13.55 -30.03
CA VAL A 448 4.76 12.62 -28.92
C VAL A 448 3.59 11.67 -28.78
N ALA A 449 3.89 10.41 -28.54
CA ALA A 449 2.90 9.40 -28.20
C ALA A 449 3.42 8.50 -27.07
N PRO A 450 2.54 7.76 -26.37
CA PRO A 450 2.98 6.64 -25.55
C PRO A 450 3.81 5.69 -26.41
N ALA A 451 4.97 5.25 -25.92
CA ALA A 451 5.74 4.27 -26.66
C ALA A 451 4.96 2.96 -26.73
N GLU A 452 5.01 2.26 -27.86
CA GLU A 452 4.44 0.90 -27.97
C GLU A 452 5.53 -0.17 -28.17
N GLU A 453 6.76 0.28 -28.40
CA GLU A 453 7.88 -0.57 -28.78
C GLU A 453 8.76 -0.90 -27.57
N PHE A 454 9.15 -2.16 -27.49
CA PHE A 454 10.22 -2.63 -26.61
C PHE A 454 11.45 -2.88 -27.45
N PHE A 455 12.60 -2.41 -26.98
CA PHE A 455 13.86 -2.68 -27.64
C PHE A 455 14.87 -3.22 -26.66
N THR A 456 15.78 -4.03 -27.19
CA THR A 456 16.96 -4.47 -26.48
C THR A 456 18.03 -3.44 -26.79
N ASP A 457 18.57 -2.78 -25.76
CA ASP A 457 19.64 -1.81 -25.94
C ASP A 457 20.96 -2.52 -26.35
N TYR A 458 21.98 -1.73 -26.67
CA TYR A 458 23.29 -2.21 -27.07
C TYR A 458 24.00 -3.08 -26.00
N LYS A 459 23.56 -3.03 -24.74
CA LYS A 459 24.04 -3.88 -23.64
C LYS A 459 23.21 -5.15 -23.48
N GLN A 460 22.36 -5.47 -24.44
CA GLN A 460 21.43 -6.61 -24.38
C GLN A 460 20.39 -6.49 -23.25
N ILE A 461 20.10 -5.27 -22.78
CA ILE A 461 19.09 -5.03 -21.74
C ILE A 461 17.79 -4.62 -22.42
N CYS A 462 16.69 -5.32 -22.11
CA CYS A 462 15.38 -4.92 -22.60
C CYS A 462 14.94 -3.63 -21.90
N ARG A 463 14.66 -2.59 -22.70
CA ARG A 463 14.17 -1.29 -22.28
C ARG A 463 12.70 -1.14 -22.64
N ILE A 464 11.99 -0.48 -21.73
CA ILE A 464 10.55 -0.22 -21.84
C ILE A 464 10.36 1.27 -21.68
N PRO A 465 10.51 2.05 -22.76
CA PRO A 465 10.33 3.49 -22.72
C PRO A 465 8.87 3.84 -22.41
N ASP A 466 8.63 5.03 -21.85
CA ASP A 466 7.29 5.53 -21.55
C ASP A 466 6.69 6.27 -22.73
N ILE A 467 7.50 7.10 -23.40
CA ILE A 467 7.07 7.93 -24.53
C ILE A 467 8.03 7.80 -25.72
N VAL A 468 7.48 8.05 -26.91
CA VAL A 468 8.21 8.11 -28.17
C VAL A 468 7.98 9.46 -28.82
N PHE A 469 9.06 10.12 -29.22
CA PHE A 469 9.04 11.29 -30.06
C PHE A 469 9.27 10.85 -31.51
N SER A 470 8.45 11.36 -32.42
CA SER A 470 8.56 11.13 -33.86
C SER A 470 8.70 12.46 -34.58
N ASP A 471 9.74 12.58 -35.40
CA ASP A 471 9.95 13.73 -36.27
C ASP A 471 9.05 13.61 -37.53
N PRO A 472 8.17 14.58 -37.81
CA PRO A 472 7.35 14.61 -39.02
C PRO A 472 8.17 14.59 -40.32
N GLN A 473 9.37 15.19 -40.31
CA GLN A 473 10.27 15.32 -41.46
C GLN A 473 11.16 14.08 -41.64
N HIS A 474 11.51 13.41 -40.54
CA HIS A 474 12.35 12.20 -40.53
C HIS A 474 11.62 11.02 -39.91
N LYS A 475 10.65 10.45 -40.64
CA LYS A 475 9.76 9.36 -40.16
C LYS A 475 10.48 8.11 -39.61
N ASN A 476 11.76 7.91 -39.95
CA ASN A 476 12.54 6.77 -39.49
C ASN A 476 13.30 7.03 -38.18
N SER A 477 13.40 8.29 -37.73
CA SER A 477 14.11 8.65 -36.51
C SER A 477 13.12 8.77 -35.36
N LYS A 478 13.17 7.81 -34.42
CA LYS A 478 12.37 7.80 -33.19
C LYS A 478 13.26 8.01 -31.99
N ILE A 479 12.86 8.89 -31.09
CA ILE A 479 13.53 9.09 -29.80
C ILE A 479 12.65 8.51 -28.71
N TYR A 480 13.21 7.60 -27.93
CA TYR A 480 12.52 6.97 -26.82
C TYR A 480 12.96 7.60 -25.51
N LEU A 481 11.99 7.92 -24.65
CA LEU A 481 12.27 8.46 -23.33
C LEU A 481 11.62 7.57 -22.27
N GLU A 482 12.44 7.20 -21.30
CA GLU A 482 12.01 6.48 -20.10
C GLU A 482 11.97 7.48 -18.94
N TRP A 483 10.80 7.65 -18.33
CA TRP A 483 10.57 8.58 -17.24
C TRP A 483 11.00 7.94 -15.92
N LEU A 484 12.29 8.05 -15.62
CA LEU A 484 12.86 7.55 -14.39
C LEU A 484 12.58 8.53 -13.25
N ARG A 485 11.65 8.18 -12.34
CA ARG A 485 11.32 8.99 -11.15
C ARG A 485 12.44 8.99 -10.09
N TYR A 486 13.37 8.04 -10.19
CA TYR A 486 14.56 7.92 -9.35
C TYR A 486 15.78 7.66 -10.26
N PRO A 487 16.93 8.31 -10.01
CA PRO A 487 18.15 7.96 -10.73
C PRO A 487 18.52 6.50 -10.38
N PRO A 488 18.83 5.64 -11.37
CA PRO A 488 19.33 4.32 -11.07
C PRO A 488 20.64 4.41 -10.30
N THR A 489 20.93 3.37 -9.51
CA THR A 489 22.15 3.26 -8.71
C THR A 489 23.43 3.21 -9.55
N ASP A 490 23.31 2.89 -10.84
CA ASP A 490 24.38 3.05 -11.83
C ASP A 490 24.18 4.34 -12.65
N PRO A 491 25.26 5.07 -12.98
CA PRO A 491 25.16 6.27 -13.82
C PRO A 491 24.51 5.94 -15.17
N LEU A 492 23.41 6.62 -15.49
CA LEU A 492 22.71 6.49 -16.77
C LEU A 492 23.66 6.91 -17.90
N PRO A 493 23.95 6.04 -18.88
CA PRO A 493 24.46 6.52 -20.15
C PRO A 493 23.32 7.31 -20.81
N ILE A 494 23.60 8.53 -21.24
CA ILE A 494 22.74 9.28 -22.16
C ILE A 494 22.50 8.35 -23.37
N LEU A 495 21.29 7.82 -23.50
CA LEU A 495 20.89 6.93 -24.58
C LEU A 495 20.72 7.73 -25.87
N THR A 496 21.83 8.06 -26.53
CA THR A 496 21.82 8.34 -27.98
C THR A 496 21.73 7.01 -28.70
N ALA A 497 20.50 6.56 -28.99
CA ALA A 497 20.29 5.55 -30.01
C ALA A 497 20.40 6.25 -31.37
N ILE A 498 21.59 6.22 -31.98
CA ILE A 498 21.75 6.43 -33.42
C ILE A 498 21.73 5.05 -34.06
N THR A 499 20.65 4.74 -34.76
CA THR A 499 20.65 3.97 -36.02
C THR A 499 19.37 4.27 -36.77
#